data_AF-A0A7V4MIE4-F1
#
_entry.id   AF-A0A7V4MIE4-F1
#
_cell.length_a   1.000
_cell.length_b   1.000
_cell.length_c   1.000
_cell.angle_alpha   90.00
_cell.angle_beta   90.00
_cell.angle_gamma   90.00
#
_symmetry.space_group_name_H-M   'P 1'
#
loop_
_entity.id
_entity.type
_entity.pdbx_description
1 polymer ?
#
loop_
_entity_poly.entity_id
_entity_poly.type
_entity_poly.pdbx_seq_one_letter_code
_entity_poly.pdbx_strand_id
1 'polypeptide(L)'
;MFESDKNSIPLGLNNRGRDDKVLEKGVLNPLWLSVSEAAKLGGVTTKTIRRALQSKELKYKIQVNRYLVEVSSLIKFLHTRTKLKNKLNNYGIGQYIDRWRS
;
A
#
# COMPACT_ATOMS: atom_id res chain seq x y z
N MET A 1 -35.49 -30.75 20.99
CA MET A 1 -35.57 -30.06 22.29
C MET A 1 -34.42 -30.63 23.11
N PHE A 2 -33.27 -29.99 23.35
CA PHE A 2 -32.88 -28.58 23.41
C PHE A 2 -31.50 -28.34 22.77
N GLU A 3 -31.35 -27.16 22.18
CA GLU A 3 -30.12 -26.45 21.83
C GLU A 3 -29.27 -26.11 23.07
N SER A 4 -27.93 -26.10 22.96
CA SER A 4 -27.02 -25.02 23.44
C SER A 4 -25.54 -25.43 23.37
N ASP A 5 -24.90 -25.00 22.29
CA ASP A 5 -23.68 -24.18 22.25
C ASP A 5 -22.48 -24.50 23.17
N LYS A 6 -21.36 -24.94 22.55
CA LYS A 6 -20.00 -24.48 22.89
C LYS A 6 -19.17 -24.40 21.61
N ASN A 7 -19.34 -23.29 20.89
CA ASN A 7 -18.31 -22.72 20.04
C ASN A 7 -16.96 -22.63 20.76
N SER A 8 -16.14 -23.67 20.63
CA SER A 8 -14.69 -23.60 20.84
C SER A 8 -14.04 -23.84 19.48
N ILE A 9 -13.84 -22.76 18.71
CA ILE A 9 -13.04 -22.83 17.49
C ILE A 9 -11.57 -22.99 17.95
N PRO A 10 -10.82 -23.99 17.46
CA PRO A 10 -9.44 -24.20 17.90
C PRO A 10 -8.56 -23.02 17.53
N LEU A 11 -7.82 -22.51 18.53
CA LEU A 11 -6.69 -21.60 18.37
C LEU A 11 -5.62 -22.30 17.53
N GLY A 12 -5.60 -22.05 16.22
CA GLY A 12 -4.52 -22.53 15.36
C GLY A 12 -4.91 -22.86 13.94
N LEU A 13 -5.52 -21.93 13.21
CA LEU A 13 -5.44 -21.95 11.75
C LEU A 13 -4.64 -20.74 11.28
N ASN A 14 -3.37 -21.02 10.99
CA ASN A 14 -2.42 -20.13 10.33
C ASN A 14 -3.03 -19.62 9.01
N ASN A 15 -3.58 -18.41 9.01
CA ASN A 15 -4.02 -17.69 7.80
C ASN A 15 -2.86 -17.16 6.94
N ARG A 16 -1.69 -17.81 6.96
CA ARG A 16 -0.46 -17.33 6.30
C ARG A 16 -0.44 -17.48 4.77
N GLY A 17 -1.59 -17.75 4.13
CA GLY A 17 -1.68 -18.01 2.68
C GLY A 17 -2.70 -17.16 1.93
N ARG A 18 -3.42 -16.26 2.60
CA ARG A 18 -4.45 -15.39 1.97
C ARG A 18 -3.93 -13.98 1.66
N ASP A 19 -2.74 -13.64 2.14
CA ASP A 19 -2.37 -12.25 2.39
C ASP A 19 -1.45 -11.70 1.29
N ASP A 20 -0.53 -12.53 0.78
CA ASP A 20 0.34 -12.24 -0.36
C ASP A 20 -0.43 -11.99 -1.67
N LYS A 21 -1.63 -12.57 -1.79
CA LYS A 21 -2.47 -12.48 -3.00
C LYS A 21 -3.22 -11.16 -3.16
N VAL A 22 -3.18 -10.28 -2.16
CA VAL A 22 -3.89 -8.99 -2.19
C VAL A 22 -3.33 -8.05 -3.28
N LEU A 23 -2.06 -8.21 -3.65
CA LEU A 23 -1.43 -7.42 -4.72
C LEU A 23 -1.53 -8.06 -6.12
N GLU A 24 -1.94 -9.33 -6.19
CA GLU A 24 -2.15 -10.08 -7.45
C GLU A 24 -3.59 -9.99 -7.96
N LYS A 25 -4.57 -9.88 -7.05
CA LYS A 25 -5.96 -9.60 -7.43
C LYS A 25 -6.06 -8.13 -7.89
N GLY A 26 -6.71 -7.92 -9.04
CA GLY A 26 -7.01 -6.58 -9.55
C GLY A 26 -7.73 -5.74 -8.49
N VAL A 27 -7.23 -4.52 -8.24
CA VAL A 27 -7.81 -3.61 -7.25
C VAL A 27 -9.15 -3.11 -7.79
N LEU A 28 -10.25 -3.54 -7.18
CA LEU A 28 -11.61 -3.22 -7.64
C LEU A 28 -11.94 -1.71 -7.56
N ASN A 29 -11.21 -0.95 -6.75
CA ASN A 29 -11.32 0.51 -6.62
C ASN A 29 -9.93 1.13 -6.37
N PRO A 30 -9.15 1.45 -7.42
CA PRO A 30 -7.82 1.99 -7.24
C PRO A 30 -7.88 3.38 -6.60
N LEU A 31 -7.14 3.56 -5.52
CA LEU A 31 -6.97 4.88 -4.90
C LEU A 31 -5.98 5.72 -5.73
N TRP A 32 -6.38 6.94 -6.04
CA TRP A 32 -5.62 7.90 -6.82
C TRP A 32 -5.23 9.08 -5.93
N LEU A 33 -3.95 9.38 -5.84
CA LEU A 33 -3.40 10.43 -4.99
C LEU A 33 -2.77 11.53 -5.83
N SER A 34 -2.92 12.79 -5.41
CA SER A 34 -2.07 13.85 -5.92
C SER A 34 -0.59 13.59 -5.60
N VAL A 35 0.31 14.26 -6.33
CA VAL A 35 1.76 14.16 -6.10
C VAL A 35 2.16 14.48 -4.66
N SER A 36 1.51 15.45 -4.02
CA SER A 36 1.77 15.83 -2.63
C SER A 36 1.28 14.79 -1.63
N GLU A 37 0.10 14.22 -1.85
CA GLU A 37 -0.43 13.14 -1.00
C GLU A 37 0.41 11.88 -1.13
N ALA A 38 0.81 11.50 -2.35
CA ALA A 38 1.72 10.38 -2.58
C ALA A 38 3.07 10.57 -1.86
N ALA A 39 3.61 11.80 -1.87
CA ALA A 39 4.84 12.13 -1.18
C ALA A 39 4.71 11.97 0.35
N LYS A 40 3.61 12.49 0.93
CA LYS A 40 3.30 12.35 2.37
C LYS A 40 3.10 10.89 2.76
N LEU A 41 2.32 10.13 1.99
CA LEU A 41 2.06 8.72 2.25
C LEU A 41 3.35 7.90 2.21
N GLY A 42 4.23 8.19 1.25
CA GLY A 42 5.50 7.48 1.08
C GLY A 42 6.66 7.95 1.97
N GLY A 43 6.50 9.03 2.75
CA GLY A 43 7.60 9.61 3.52
C GLY A 43 8.74 10.15 2.64
N VAL A 44 8.42 10.61 1.42
CA VAL A 44 9.39 11.10 0.43
C VAL A 44 9.09 12.54 0.02
N THR A 45 10.01 13.17 -0.71
CA THR A 45 9.77 14.52 -1.23
C THR A 45 8.92 14.46 -2.50
N THR A 46 8.19 15.55 -2.78
CA THR A 46 7.46 15.69 -4.05
C THR A 46 8.37 15.59 -5.26
N LYS A 47 9.63 16.04 -5.15
CA LYS A 47 10.68 15.88 -6.18
C LYS A 47 10.94 14.41 -6.51
N THR A 48 10.96 13.52 -5.52
CA THR A 48 11.12 12.08 -5.72
C THR A 48 9.95 11.51 -6.55
N ILE A 49 8.72 11.86 -6.19
CA ILE A 49 7.53 11.40 -6.93
C ILE A 49 7.53 11.94 -8.37
N ARG A 50 7.84 13.22 -8.58
CA ARG A 50 7.93 13.82 -9.92
C ARG A 50 9.00 13.15 -10.79
N ARG A 51 10.15 12.82 -10.22
CA ARG A 51 11.20 12.08 -10.94
C ARG A 51 10.74 10.68 -11.34
N ALA A 52 10.05 9.98 -10.44
CA ALA A 52 9.50 8.65 -10.73
C ALA A 52 8.41 8.69 -11.82
N LEU A 53 7.61 9.76 -11.88
CA LEU A 53 6.66 10.00 -12.98
C LEU A 53 7.40 10.23 -14.31
N GLN A 54 8.49 11.01 -14.32
CA GLN A 54 9.31 11.26 -15.51
C GLN A 54 10.01 9.99 -16.00
N SER A 55 10.52 9.15 -15.09
CA SER A 55 11.15 7.86 -15.42
C SER A 55 10.15 6.73 -15.70
N LYS A 56 8.83 7.02 -15.68
CA LYS A 56 7.74 6.04 -15.90
C LYS A 56 7.74 4.87 -14.90
N GLU A 57 8.30 5.07 -13.70
CA GLU A 57 8.29 4.09 -12.60
C GLU A 57 6.95 4.05 -11.85
N LEU A 58 6.07 5.02 -12.09
CA LEU A 58 4.74 5.13 -11.46
C LEU A 58 3.63 5.14 -12.50
N LYS A 59 2.56 4.38 -12.23
CA LYS A 59 1.28 4.53 -12.94
C LYS A 59 0.57 5.79 -12.47
N TYR A 60 0.09 6.57 -13.44
CA TYR A 60 -0.63 7.82 -13.18
C TYR A 60 -1.72 8.07 -14.22
N LYS A 61 -2.67 8.94 -13.87
CA LYS A 61 -3.62 9.55 -14.79
C LYS A 61 -3.56 11.07 -14.64
N ILE A 62 -4.03 11.79 -15.66
CA ILE A 62 -4.16 13.25 -15.61
C ILE A 62 -5.64 13.57 -15.47
N GLN A 63 -6.00 14.30 -14.42
CA GLN A 63 -7.37 14.77 -14.19
C GLN A 63 -7.33 16.26 -13.90
N VAL A 64 -8.03 17.06 -14.71
CA VAL A 64 -8.11 18.53 -14.58
C VAL A 64 -6.71 19.15 -14.38
N ASN A 65 -5.80 18.83 -15.31
CA ASN A 65 -4.41 19.33 -15.35
C ASN A 65 -3.53 18.93 -14.13
N ARG A 66 -3.91 17.88 -13.39
CA ARG A 66 -3.12 17.38 -12.25
C ARG A 66 -2.80 15.91 -12.42
N TYR A 67 -1.56 15.56 -12.08
CA TYR A 67 -1.12 14.17 -12.00
C TYR A 67 -1.71 13.51 -10.76
N LEU A 68 -2.37 12.38 -10.98
CA LEU A 68 -2.84 11.49 -9.94
C LEU A 68 -2.11 10.16 -10.05
N VAL A 69 -1.47 9.74 -8.98
CA VAL A 69 -0.67 8.52 -8.86
C VAL A 69 -1.53 7.40 -8.29
N GLU A 70 -1.46 6.22 -8.87
CA GLU A 70 -2.13 5.04 -8.32
C GLU A 70 -1.39 4.53 -7.08
N VAL A 71 -2.11 4.32 -5.97
CA VAL A 71 -1.50 3.88 -4.70
C VAL A 71 -0.78 2.54 -4.83
N SER A 72 -1.37 1.57 -5.55
CA SER A 72 -0.75 0.25 -5.73
C SER A 72 0.64 0.37 -6.39
N SER A 73 0.75 1.23 -7.41
CA SER A 73 2.00 1.51 -8.11
C SER A 73 2.98 2.27 -7.21
N LEU A 74 2.50 3.19 -6.39
CA LEU A 74 3.34 3.92 -5.43
C LEU A 74 3.97 2.97 -4.40
N ILE A 75 3.18 2.09 -3.79
CA ILE A 75 3.70 1.12 -2.81
C ILE A 75 4.73 0.20 -3.47
N LYS A 76 4.44 -0.33 -4.67
CA LYS A 76 5.40 -1.13 -5.44
C LYS A 76 6.70 -0.37 -5.67
N PHE A 77 6.62 0.89 -6.13
CA PHE A 77 7.79 1.75 -6.32
C PHE A 77 8.60 1.95 -5.04
N LEU A 78 7.96 2.22 -3.90
CA LEU A 78 8.66 2.44 -2.63
C LEU A 78 9.37 1.18 -2.13
N HIS A 79 8.87 -0.01 -2.49
CA HIS A 79 9.51 -1.28 -2.17
C HIS A 79 10.66 -1.66 -3.11
N THR A 80 10.87 -0.97 -4.23
CA THR A 80 11.94 -1.28 -5.19
C THR A 80 13.35 -1.10 -4.62
N ARG A 81 13.51 -0.18 -3.65
CA ARG A 81 14.82 0.17 -3.08
C ARG A 81 14.72 0.23 -1.56
N THR A 82 15.71 -0.35 -0.87
CA THR A 82 15.77 -0.37 0.61
C THR A 82 15.64 1.03 1.21
N LYS A 83 16.29 2.04 0.61
CA LYS A 83 16.19 3.44 1.07
C LYS A 83 14.77 4.00 1.00
N LEU A 84 14.00 3.66 -0.03
CA LEU A 84 12.62 4.12 -0.18
C LEU A 84 11.70 3.36 0.77
N LYS A 85 11.89 2.04 0.93
CA LYS A 85 11.16 1.21 1.89
C LYS A 85 11.37 1.71 3.32
N ASN A 86 12.60 2.04 3.70
CA ASN A 86 12.89 2.63 5.01
C ASN A 86 12.19 3.98 5.20
N LYS A 87 12.06 4.78 4.13
CA LYS A 87 11.29 6.04 4.21
C LYS A 87 9.80 5.82 4.38
N LEU A 88 9.22 4.88 3.63
CA LEU A 88 7.83 4.47 3.79
C LEU A 88 7.55 4.02 5.23
N ASN A 89 8.45 3.22 5.80
CA ASN A 89 8.31 2.67 7.15
C ASN A 89 8.50 3.73 8.25
N ASN A 90 9.49 4.61 8.12
CA ASN A 90 9.88 5.50 9.23
C ASN A 90 9.31 6.91 9.14
N TYR A 91 8.93 7.38 7.94
CA TYR A 91 8.48 8.75 7.69
C TYR A 91 7.19 8.82 6.88
N GLY A 92 6.69 7.69 6.39
CA GLY A 92 5.46 7.56 5.63
C GLY A 92 4.35 6.92 6.46
N ILE A 93 3.40 6.27 5.79
CA ILE A 93 2.28 5.60 6.46
C ILE A 93 2.73 4.49 7.42
N GLY A 94 3.90 3.88 7.17
CA GLY A 94 4.43 2.81 8.03
C GLY A 94 4.72 3.25 9.46
N GLN A 95 4.89 4.56 9.71
CA GLN A 95 5.13 5.06 11.08
C GLN A 95 3.89 4.90 11.99
N TYR A 96 2.71 4.67 11.39
CA TYR A 96 1.45 4.42 12.08
C TYR A 96 1.08 2.93 12.13
N ILE A 97 1.97 2.03 11.67
CA ILE A 97 1.71 0.60 11.54
C ILE A 97 2.63 -0.15 12.50
N ASP A 98 2.05 -0.83 13.49
CA ASP A 98 2.79 -1.68 14.44
C ASP A 98 3.46 -2.86 13.71
N ARG A 99 2.68 -3.58 12.89
CA ARG A 99 3.17 -4.70 12.08
C ARG A 99 2.49 -4.71 10.73
N TRP A 100 3.31 -4.78 9.68
CA TRP A 100 2.81 -5.03 8.33
C TRP A 100 2.20 -6.42 8.27
N ARG A 101 1.15 -6.57 7.46
CA ARG A 101 0.61 -7.87 7.11
C ARG A 101 1.71 -8.67 6.40
N SER A 102 2.10 -9.79 7.01
CA SER A 102 3.14 -10.71 6.55
C SER A 102 2.59 -11.86 5.73
#